data_AF-A0A450YSF7-F1
#
_entry.id   AF-A0A450YSF7-F1
#
_cell.length_a   1.000
_cell.length_b   1.000
_cell.length_c   1.000
_cell.angle_alpha   90.00
_cell.angle_beta   90.00
_cell.angle_gamma   90.00
#
_symmetry.space_group_name_H-M   'P 1'
#
loop_
_entity.id
_entity.type
_entity.pdbx_description
1 polymer ?
#
loop_
_entity_poly.entity_id
_entity_poly.type
_entity_poly.pdbx_seq_one_letter_code
_entity_poly.pdbx_strand_id
1 'polypeptide(L)'
;MSELKINPTFRDLIPPLSPYELEALEAEIRHWARAYAPIITWNGTIVDGHHRYEICKKYNLPFKVEEREFEDELSTKRWIIACQFARRNMPLDVRLDLAFQDEEFEMEQARKRQACGQGGVLLSPLVDTGKVETGRTLEKIAKKALCGRQTAFEYKKIKEAGLVDRVKQDGESIKKVYCDLKLKEEKAKVVEKLESLEVKEVKATEGVYDVISIDPPWDVEDVWSRSAHAGYKPLQYPTMSVEEIKEMKLQCADDCHVFLWTTQKFLPKAFDVLKRF
;
A
#
# COMPACT_ATOMS: atom_id res chain seq x y z
N MET A 1 -3.23 -24.43 -37.91
CA MET A 1 -2.40 -24.16 -36.72
C MET A 1 -3.21 -24.57 -35.51
N SER A 2 -2.65 -25.38 -34.62
CA SER A 2 -3.37 -25.85 -33.43
C SER A 2 -3.78 -24.66 -32.57
N GLU A 3 -5.06 -24.56 -32.25
CA GLU A 3 -5.58 -23.52 -31.37
C GLU A 3 -5.09 -23.78 -29.94
N LEU A 4 -4.35 -22.82 -29.39
CA LEU A 4 -3.84 -22.90 -28.02
C LEU A 4 -4.91 -22.43 -27.03
N LYS A 5 -4.98 -23.09 -25.88
CA LYS A 5 -5.92 -22.74 -24.81
C LYS A 5 -5.39 -21.57 -23.99
N ILE A 6 -6.24 -20.60 -23.67
CA ILE A 6 -5.92 -19.48 -22.78
C ILE A 6 -6.50 -19.78 -21.40
N ASN A 7 -5.65 -19.77 -20.37
CA ASN A 7 -6.09 -19.89 -18.98
C ASN A 7 -6.11 -18.48 -18.34
N PRO A 8 -7.28 -17.96 -17.92
CA PRO A 8 -7.38 -16.66 -17.28
C PRO A 8 -6.44 -16.50 -16.07
N THR A 9 -6.24 -17.57 -15.31
CA THR A 9 -5.38 -17.57 -14.11
C THR A 9 -3.92 -17.29 -14.44
N PHE A 10 -3.44 -17.70 -15.61
CA PHE A 10 -2.06 -17.41 -16.05
C PHE A 10 -1.94 -16.05 -16.72
N ARG A 11 -2.99 -15.64 -17.45
CA ARG A 11 -3.05 -14.32 -18.10
C ARG A 11 -3.08 -13.18 -17.07
N ASP A 12 -3.95 -13.30 -16.07
CA ASP A 12 -4.24 -12.23 -15.12
C ASP A 12 -3.22 -12.19 -13.95
N LEU A 13 -2.23 -13.09 -13.95
CA LEU A 13 -1.17 -13.14 -12.94
C LEU A 13 -0.21 -11.95 -13.03
N ILE A 14 -0.03 -11.41 -14.23
CA ILE A 14 0.88 -10.31 -14.50
C ILE A 14 0.06 -9.09 -14.90
N PRO A 15 0.40 -7.88 -14.43
CA PRO A 15 -0.26 -6.67 -14.90
C PRO A 15 -0.25 -6.58 -16.44
N PRO A 16 -1.37 -6.19 -17.06
CA PRO A 16 -1.43 -6.05 -18.51
C PRO A 16 -0.46 -4.96 -18.98
N LEU A 17 -0.01 -5.09 -20.24
CA LEU A 17 0.78 -4.04 -20.88
C LEU A 17 -0.06 -2.76 -21.00
N SER A 18 0.59 -1.61 -20.87
CA SER A 18 -0.06 -0.34 -21.21
C SER A 18 -0.48 -0.33 -22.69
N PRO A 19 -1.51 0.46 -23.07
CA PRO A 19 -1.95 0.56 -24.46
C PRO A 19 -0.80 0.92 -25.42
N TYR A 20 0.11 1.78 -24.97
CA TYR A 20 1.30 2.17 -25.72
C TYR A 20 2.28 1.01 -25.94
N GLU A 21 2.57 0.22 -24.89
CA GLU A 21 3.45 -0.96 -25.01
C GLU A 21 2.85 -2.04 -25.90
N LEU A 22 1.52 -2.21 -25.86
CA LEU A 22 0.82 -3.16 -26.71
C LEU A 22 0.88 -2.74 -28.19
N GLU A 23 0.67 -1.47 -28.49
CA GLU A 23 0.78 -0.93 -29.85
C GLU A 23 2.21 -1.03 -30.38
N ALA A 24 3.23 -0.74 -29.55
CA ALA A 24 4.63 -0.90 -29.92
C ALA A 24 4.96 -2.37 -30.24
N LEU A 25 4.48 -3.32 -29.43
CA LEU A 25 4.64 -4.75 -29.67
C LEU A 25 3.93 -5.20 -30.96
N GLU A 26 2.72 -4.69 -31.21
CA GLU A 26 1.96 -4.96 -32.44
C GLU A 26 2.69 -4.43 -33.67
N ALA A 27 3.24 -3.22 -33.62
CA ALA A 27 4.05 -2.65 -34.70
C ALA A 27 5.31 -3.48 -34.98
N GLU A 28 6.02 -3.92 -33.94
CA GLU A 28 7.21 -4.76 -34.06
C GLU A 28 6.88 -6.10 -34.75
N ILE A 29 5.87 -6.82 -34.25
CA ILE A 29 5.47 -8.13 -34.81
C ILE A 29 5.02 -8.00 -36.27
N ARG A 30 4.30 -6.92 -36.60
CA ARG A 30 3.90 -6.63 -37.98
C ARG A 30 5.08 -6.29 -38.88
N HIS A 31 6.03 -5.50 -38.39
CA HIS A 31 7.21 -5.13 -39.16
C HIS A 31 8.04 -6.34 -39.58
N TRP A 32 8.27 -7.27 -38.64
CA TRP A 32 9.05 -8.49 -38.90
C TRP A 32 8.22 -9.64 -39.48
N ALA A 33 6.89 -9.48 -39.56
CA ALA A 33 5.92 -10.49 -39.97
C ALA A 33 6.04 -11.84 -39.22
N ARG A 34 6.56 -11.83 -37.98
CA ARG A 34 6.72 -13.01 -37.12
C ARG A 34 6.88 -12.60 -35.66
N ALA A 35 6.45 -13.48 -34.74
CA ALA A 35 6.90 -13.39 -33.35
C ALA A 35 8.34 -13.91 -33.23
N TYR A 36 9.23 -13.11 -32.65
CA TYR A 36 10.63 -13.54 -32.42
C TYR A 36 10.74 -14.49 -31.22
N ALA A 37 10.15 -14.12 -30.09
CA ALA A 37 10.11 -14.96 -28.90
C ALA A 37 9.05 -16.07 -29.05
N PRO A 38 9.37 -17.32 -28.66
CA PRO A 38 8.40 -18.40 -28.69
C PRO A 38 7.24 -18.15 -27.70
N ILE A 39 6.10 -18.76 -28.00
CA ILE A 39 4.98 -18.89 -27.08
C ILE A 39 5.22 -20.14 -26.24
N ILE A 40 5.22 -19.98 -24.92
CA ILE A 40 5.49 -21.09 -24.00
C ILE A 40 4.16 -21.73 -23.61
N THR A 41 4.07 -23.04 -23.75
CA THR A 41 2.85 -23.82 -23.47
C THR A 41 3.09 -24.94 -22.47
N TRP A 42 2.02 -25.31 -21.76
CA TRP A 42 1.96 -26.48 -20.88
C TRP A 42 0.62 -27.19 -21.08
N ASN A 43 0.66 -28.46 -21.49
CA ASN A 43 -0.51 -29.26 -21.85
C ASN A 43 -1.42 -28.55 -22.87
N GLY A 44 -0.83 -27.84 -23.84
CA GLY A 44 -1.54 -27.04 -24.84
C GLY A 44 -2.20 -25.75 -24.30
N THR A 45 -1.90 -25.36 -23.06
CA THR A 45 -2.32 -24.09 -22.43
C THR A 45 -1.18 -23.08 -22.47
N ILE A 46 -1.48 -21.83 -22.81
CA ILE A 46 -0.47 -20.75 -22.87
C ILE A 46 -0.04 -20.38 -21.44
N VAL A 47 1.26 -20.37 -21.22
CA VAL A 47 1.91 -19.99 -19.95
C VAL A 47 2.52 -18.60 -20.06
N ASP A 48 3.29 -18.34 -21.14
CA ASP A 48 3.83 -17.02 -21.46
C ASP A 48 3.66 -16.69 -22.96
N GLY A 49 3.45 -15.41 -23.26
CA GLY A 49 3.26 -14.93 -24.62
C GLY A 49 1.80 -14.71 -25.05
N HIS A 50 0.88 -14.49 -24.12
CA HIS A 50 -0.54 -14.19 -24.39
C HIS A 50 -0.75 -13.09 -25.43
N HIS A 51 -0.16 -11.89 -25.24
CA HIS A 51 -0.27 -10.80 -26.22
C HIS A 51 0.34 -11.15 -27.58
N ARG A 52 1.46 -11.89 -27.60
CA ARG A 52 2.10 -12.33 -28.86
C ARG A 52 1.18 -13.28 -29.64
N TYR A 53 0.53 -14.21 -28.94
CA TYR A 53 -0.44 -15.13 -29.52
C TYR A 53 -1.64 -14.38 -30.11
N GLU A 54 -2.21 -13.44 -29.37
CA GLU A 54 -3.35 -12.62 -29.82
C GLU A 54 -3.03 -11.83 -31.10
N ILE A 55 -1.87 -11.17 -31.13
CA ILE A 55 -1.40 -10.41 -32.30
C ILE A 55 -1.15 -11.34 -33.49
N CYS A 56 -0.46 -12.47 -33.29
CA CYS A 56 -0.19 -13.42 -34.37
C CYS A 56 -1.48 -14.05 -34.91
N LYS A 57 -2.47 -14.33 -34.06
CA LYS A 57 -3.79 -14.83 -34.45
C LYS A 57 -4.57 -13.79 -35.26
N LYS A 58 -4.55 -12.52 -34.83
CA LYS A 58 -5.22 -11.40 -35.51
C LYS A 58 -4.70 -11.17 -36.93
N TYR A 59 -3.38 -11.27 -37.14
CA TYR A 59 -2.73 -11.02 -38.44
C TYR A 59 -2.36 -12.28 -39.21
N ASN A 60 -2.73 -13.47 -38.71
CA ASN A 60 -2.39 -14.77 -39.28
C ASN A 60 -0.88 -14.93 -39.55
N LEU A 61 -0.05 -14.52 -38.59
CA LEU A 61 1.41 -14.53 -38.67
C LEU A 61 2.00 -15.82 -38.09
N PRO A 62 3.16 -16.28 -38.60
CA PRO A 62 3.85 -17.44 -38.04
C PRO A 62 4.41 -17.15 -36.64
N PHE A 63 4.27 -18.14 -35.75
CA PHE A 63 4.84 -18.12 -34.41
C PHE A 63 5.45 -19.49 -34.07
N LYS A 64 6.46 -19.47 -33.18
CA LYS A 64 7.08 -20.69 -32.64
C LYS A 64 6.44 -21.03 -31.29
N VAL A 65 6.17 -22.32 -31.06
CA VAL A 65 5.68 -22.83 -29.77
C VAL A 65 6.76 -23.67 -29.11
N GLU A 66 6.97 -23.49 -27.81
CA GLU A 66 7.86 -24.31 -26.98
C GLU A 66 7.05 -24.89 -25.82
N GLU A 67 6.97 -26.22 -25.77
CA GLU A 67 6.30 -26.93 -24.69
C GLU A 67 7.25 -27.06 -23.49
N ARG A 68 6.74 -26.76 -22.30
CA ARG A 68 7.43 -26.90 -21.03
C ARG A 68 6.66 -27.83 -20.12
N GLU A 69 7.36 -28.75 -19.48
CA GLU A 69 6.78 -29.63 -18.46
C GLU A 69 6.86 -28.98 -17.09
N PHE A 70 5.72 -28.94 -16.39
CA PHE A 70 5.60 -28.48 -15.01
C PHE A 70 4.89 -29.56 -14.18
N GLU A 71 5.29 -29.70 -12.92
CA GLU A 71 4.71 -30.66 -11.97
C GLU A 71 3.26 -30.30 -11.61
N ASP A 72 3.00 -29.01 -11.40
CA ASP A 72 1.70 -28.50 -10.99
C ASP A 72 1.43 -27.06 -11.48
N GLU A 73 0.17 -26.65 -11.35
CA GLU A 73 -0.27 -25.29 -11.70
C GLU A 73 0.48 -24.23 -10.87
N LEU A 74 0.82 -24.53 -9.60
CA LEU A 74 1.59 -23.60 -8.76
C LEU A 74 3.02 -23.43 -9.26
N SER A 75 3.71 -24.49 -9.68
CA SER A 75 5.05 -24.40 -10.26
C SER A 75 5.03 -23.61 -11.57
N THR A 76 3.95 -23.76 -12.35
CA THR A 76 3.72 -22.96 -13.56
C THR A 76 3.62 -21.46 -13.21
N LYS A 77 2.82 -21.09 -12.19
CA LYS A 77 2.70 -19.68 -11.73
C LYS A 77 4.02 -19.11 -11.22
N ARG A 78 4.76 -19.88 -10.42
CA ARG A 78 6.07 -19.46 -9.91
C ARG A 78 7.09 -19.27 -11.03
N TRP A 79 7.05 -20.12 -12.05
CA TRP A 79 7.88 -19.96 -13.23
C TRP A 79 7.53 -18.68 -14.00
N ILE A 80 6.23 -18.37 -14.18
CA ILE A 80 5.79 -17.11 -14.79
C ILE A 80 6.35 -15.91 -14.02
N ILE A 81 6.25 -15.92 -12.69
CA ILE A 81 6.78 -14.85 -11.83
C ILE A 81 8.32 -14.75 -11.95
N ALA A 82 9.04 -15.88 -11.95
CA ALA A 82 10.49 -15.89 -12.13
C ALA A 82 10.91 -15.30 -13.48
N CYS A 83 10.17 -15.59 -14.56
CA CYS A 83 10.40 -14.97 -15.87
C CYS A 83 10.18 -13.45 -15.86
N GLN A 84 9.22 -12.97 -15.07
CA GLN A 84 9.00 -11.54 -14.89
C GLN A 84 10.12 -10.88 -14.11
N PHE A 85 10.62 -11.50 -13.04
CA PHE A 85 11.77 -10.99 -12.29
C PHE A 85 13.07 -10.96 -13.10
N ALA A 86 13.21 -11.81 -14.13
CA ALA A 86 14.33 -11.76 -15.06
C ALA A 86 14.30 -10.52 -15.98
N ARG A 87 13.16 -9.82 -16.09
CA ARG A 87 13.06 -8.57 -16.84
C ARG A 87 13.74 -7.45 -16.06
N ARG A 88 14.62 -6.71 -16.74
CA ARG A 88 15.50 -5.70 -16.11
C ARG A 88 14.79 -4.40 -15.73
N ASN A 89 13.62 -4.13 -16.29
CA ASN A 89 12.89 -2.88 -16.08
C ASN A 89 11.51 -3.17 -15.51
N MET A 90 11.40 -3.19 -14.19
CA MET A 90 10.13 -3.37 -13.50
C MET A 90 9.98 -2.36 -12.34
N PRO A 91 8.86 -1.62 -12.27
CA PRO A 91 8.54 -0.77 -11.14
C PRO A 91 8.60 -1.51 -9.80
N LEU A 92 8.92 -0.79 -8.73
CA LEU A 92 9.15 -1.40 -7.42
C LEU A 92 7.87 -1.98 -6.81
N ASP A 93 6.74 -1.31 -7.00
CA ASP A 93 5.40 -1.76 -6.61
C ASP A 93 5.03 -3.09 -7.30
N VAL A 94 5.27 -3.20 -8.61
CA VAL A 94 5.03 -4.46 -9.35
C VAL A 94 5.95 -5.57 -8.85
N ARG A 95 7.24 -5.28 -8.59
CA ARG A 95 8.17 -6.25 -8.00
C ARG A 95 7.70 -6.74 -6.64
N LEU A 96 7.19 -5.83 -5.79
CA LEU A 96 6.66 -6.18 -4.49
C LEU A 96 5.41 -7.06 -4.61
N ASP A 97 4.45 -6.70 -5.45
CA ASP A 97 3.25 -7.50 -5.68
C ASP A 97 3.56 -8.93 -6.11
N LEU A 98 4.46 -9.09 -7.09
CA LEU A 98 4.88 -10.41 -7.56
C LEU A 98 5.63 -11.18 -6.47
N ALA A 99 6.45 -10.52 -5.66
CA ALA A 99 7.17 -11.15 -4.56
C ALA A 99 6.22 -11.63 -3.45
N PHE A 100 5.15 -10.88 -3.15
CA PHE A 100 4.11 -11.32 -2.23
C PHE A 100 3.35 -12.54 -2.77
N GLN A 101 2.98 -12.53 -4.06
CA GLN A 101 2.28 -13.66 -4.69
C GLN A 101 3.15 -14.93 -4.75
N ASP A 102 4.43 -14.80 -5.08
CA ASP A 102 5.35 -15.94 -5.12
C ASP A 102 5.53 -16.58 -3.73
N GLU A 103 5.59 -15.77 -2.66
CA GLU A 103 5.62 -16.31 -1.29
C GLU A 103 4.32 -17.04 -0.93
N GLU A 104 3.15 -16.52 -1.33
CA GLU A 104 1.86 -17.20 -1.14
C GLU A 104 1.83 -18.56 -1.85
N PHE A 105 2.36 -18.64 -3.08
CA PHE A 105 2.47 -19.90 -3.80
C PHE A 105 3.51 -20.85 -3.20
N GLU A 106 4.66 -20.35 -2.73
CA GLU A 106 5.65 -21.15 -2.01
C GLU A 106 5.07 -21.79 -0.74
N MET A 107 4.29 -21.01 0.03
CA MET A 107 3.61 -21.51 1.22
C MET A 107 2.60 -22.61 0.88
N GLU A 108 1.79 -22.42 -0.17
CA GLU A 108 0.81 -23.42 -0.58
C GLU A 108 1.49 -24.71 -1.11
N GLN A 109 2.59 -24.58 -1.86
CA GLN A 109 3.38 -25.74 -2.28
C GLN A 109 4.00 -26.48 -1.09
N ALA A 110 4.56 -25.75 -0.12
CA ALA A 110 5.10 -26.35 1.10
C ALA A 110 4.03 -27.10 1.90
N ARG A 111 2.82 -26.55 2.00
CA ARG A 111 1.67 -27.18 2.65
C ARG A 111 1.26 -28.48 1.95
N LYS A 112 1.23 -28.49 0.61
CA LYS A 112 0.94 -29.71 -0.17
C LYS A 112 2.01 -30.79 0.03
N ARG A 113 3.29 -30.43 0.07
CA ARG A 113 4.39 -31.38 0.34
C ARG A 113 4.29 -32.01 1.73
N GLN A 114 3.93 -31.21 2.75
CA GLN A 114 3.71 -31.71 4.11
C GLN A 114 2.51 -32.66 4.20
N ALA A 115 1.42 -32.38 3.47
CA ALA A 115 0.23 -33.22 3.45
C ALA A 115 0.44 -34.58 2.75
N CYS A 116 1.34 -34.65 1.76
CA CYS A 116 1.65 -35.88 1.03
C CYS A 116 2.79 -36.72 1.64
N GLY A 117 3.51 -36.19 2.64
CA GLY A 117 4.59 -36.89 3.33
C GLY A 117 4.08 -37.92 4.35
N GLN A 118 3.74 -39.13 3.91
CA GLN A 118 3.60 -40.28 4.81
C GLN A 118 4.99 -40.83 5.18
N GLY A 119 5.41 -40.60 6.43
CA GLY A 119 6.45 -41.37 7.11
C GLY A 119 7.85 -40.75 7.14
N GLY A 120 8.31 -40.35 8.33
CA GLY A 120 9.73 -40.11 8.61
C GLY A 120 10.01 -39.03 9.64
N VAL A 121 10.11 -39.44 10.91
CA VAL A 121 10.56 -38.68 12.10
C VAL A 121 9.77 -37.40 12.40
N LEU A 122 8.97 -37.48 13.47
CA LEU A 122 8.52 -36.34 14.27
C LEU A 122 9.74 -35.54 14.75
N LEU A 123 10.25 -34.63 13.91
CA LEU A 123 10.73 -33.36 14.42
C LEU A 123 9.48 -32.66 14.91
N SER A 124 9.37 -32.55 16.24
CA SER A 124 8.33 -31.81 16.94
C SER A 124 7.99 -30.53 16.17
N PRO A 125 6.70 -30.15 16.04
CA PRO A 125 6.35 -28.85 15.49
C PRO A 125 6.86 -27.77 16.46
N LEU A 126 8.12 -27.38 16.30
CA LEU A 126 8.67 -26.09 16.75
C LEU A 126 8.25 -24.98 15.79
N VAL A 127 7.23 -25.23 14.98
CA VAL A 127 6.44 -24.20 14.31
C VAL A 127 5.37 -23.82 15.32
N ASP A 128 5.77 -22.98 16.27
CA ASP A 128 4.86 -22.19 17.10
C ASP A 128 3.80 -21.60 16.17
N THR A 129 2.60 -22.17 16.20
CA THR A 129 1.44 -21.73 15.42
C THR A 129 0.96 -20.33 15.83
N GLY A 130 1.70 -19.62 16.69
CA GLY A 130 1.49 -18.21 17.01
C GLY A 130 2.59 -17.23 16.57
N LYS A 131 3.83 -17.66 16.25
CA LYS A 131 4.97 -16.72 15.97
C LYS A 131 6.05 -17.30 15.06
N VAL A 132 5.71 -17.81 13.88
CA VAL A 132 6.75 -18.12 12.87
C VAL A 132 7.12 -16.84 12.12
N GLU A 133 8.14 -16.18 12.64
CA GLU A 133 9.11 -15.36 11.89
C GLU A 133 8.56 -14.45 10.79
N THR A 134 7.60 -13.58 11.13
CA THR A 134 7.19 -12.47 10.26
C THR A 134 8.38 -11.66 9.71
N GLY A 135 9.51 -11.63 10.43
CA GLY A 135 10.76 -11.03 9.99
C GLY A 135 11.46 -11.75 8.83
N ARG A 136 11.55 -13.09 8.85
CA ARG A 136 12.29 -13.85 7.82
C ARG A 136 11.55 -13.89 6.48
N THR A 137 10.22 -13.98 6.51
CA THR A 137 9.38 -13.93 5.31
C THR A 137 9.50 -12.57 4.60
N LEU A 138 9.41 -11.46 5.35
CA LEU A 138 9.58 -10.12 4.78
C LEU A 138 10.99 -9.90 4.23
N GLU A 139 12.01 -10.50 4.83
CA GLU A 139 13.38 -10.42 4.34
C GLU A 139 13.57 -11.16 3.00
N LYS A 140 12.94 -12.33 2.84
CA LYS A 140 12.90 -13.06 1.56
C LYS A 140 12.21 -12.23 0.47
N ILE A 141 11.04 -11.68 0.77
CA ILE A 141 10.28 -10.82 -0.14
C ILE A 141 11.12 -9.61 -0.55
N ALA A 142 11.75 -8.94 0.42
CA ALA A 142 12.60 -7.78 0.16
C ALA A 142 13.80 -8.12 -0.72
N LYS A 143 14.45 -9.27 -0.49
CA LYS A 143 15.55 -9.75 -1.35
C LYS A 143 15.08 -10.05 -2.78
N LYS A 144 13.93 -10.71 -2.95
CA LYS A 144 13.33 -10.98 -4.28
C LYS A 144 12.95 -9.69 -5.01
N ALA A 145 12.35 -8.74 -4.30
CA ALA A 145 11.97 -7.44 -4.86
C ALA A 145 13.15 -6.47 -5.05
N LEU A 146 14.36 -6.83 -4.60
CA LEU A 146 15.55 -5.99 -4.59
C LEU A 146 15.32 -4.66 -3.84
N CYS A 147 14.70 -4.72 -2.66
CA CYS A 147 14.43 -3.56 -1.81
C CYS A 147 14.83 -3.79 -0.35
N GLY A 148 14.78 -2.73 0.45
CA GLY A 148 14.98 -2.84 1.90
C GLY A 148 13.81 -3.54 2.59
N ARG A 149 14.08 -4.24 3.70
CA ARG A 149 13.06 -4.89 4.54
C ARG A 149 11.96 -3.92 4.97
N GLN A 150 12.35 -2.69 5.30
CA GLN A 150 11.44 -1.63 5.73
C GLN A 150 10.43 -1.29 4.63
N THR A 151 10.87 -1.18 3.38
CA THR A 151 9.99 -0.89 2.24
C THR A 151 8.98 -2.01 2.00
N ALA A 152 9.38 -3.27 2.12
CA ALA A 152 8.46 -4.41 2.02
C ALA A 152 7.41 -4.40 3.14
N PHE A 153 7.81 -4.02 4.36
CA PHE A 153 6.89 -3.87 5.49
C PHE A 153 5.88 -2.72 5.29
N GLU A 154 6.36 -1.54 4.87
CA GLU A 154 5.52 -0.38 4.59
C GLU A 154 4.51 -0.70 3.48
N TYR A 155 4.95 -1.35 2.41
CA TYR A 155 4.08 -1.77 1.32
C TYR A 155 3.04 -2.80 1.76
N LYS A 156 3.41 -3.77 2.61
CA LYS A 156 2.45 -4.72 3.19
C LYS A 156 1.32 -3.99 3.94
N LYS A 157 1.66 -2.95 4.72
CA LYS A 157 0.66 -2.16 5.45
C LYS A 157 -0.25 -1.35 4.53
N ILE A 158 0.31 -0.78 3.46
CA ILE A 158 -0.47 -0.09 2.42
C ILE A 158 -1.42 -1.06 1.70
N LYS A 159 -0.97 -2.29 1.43
CA LYS A 159 -1.77 -3.36 0.83
C LYS A 159 -2.92 -3.79 1.74
N GLU A 160 -2.66 -4.01 3.02
CA GLU A 160 -3.68 -4.31 4.04
C GLU A 160 -4.72 -3.18 4.17
N ALA A 161 -4.31 -1.92 4.01
CA ALA A 161 -5.18 -0.76 4.08
C ALA A 161 -5.94 -0.44 2.76
N GLY A 162 -5.67 -1.17 1.67
CA GLY A 162 -6.30 -0.92 0.36
C GLY A 162 -5.85 0.38 -0.32
N LEU A 163 -4.67 0.92 0.02
CA LEU A 163 -4.15 2.19 -0.50
C LEU A 163 -3.09 2.02 -1.59
N VAL A 164 -3.01 0.84 -2.21
CA VAL A 164 -2.00 0.51 -3.23
C VAL A 164 -2.18 1.36 -4.49
N ASP A 165 -3.41 1.75 -4.81
CA ASP A 165 -3.71 2.56 -6.00
C ASP A 165 -3.03 3.92 -5.99
N ARG A 166 -2.81 4.53 -4.82
CA ARG A 166 -2.03 5.78 -4.69
C ARG A 166 -0.58 5.61 -5.12
N VAL A 167 -0.01 4.43 -4.91
CA VAL A 167 1.37 4.12 -5.34
C VAL A 167 1.40 3.86 -6.85
N LYS A 168 0.41 3.15 -7.38
CA LYS A 168 0.36 2.71 -8.78
C LYS A 168 -0.11 3.79 -9.76
N GLN A 169 -1.16 4.51 -9.42
CA GLN A 169 -1.84 5.48 -10.29
C GLN A 169 -1.29 6.90 -10.07
N ASP A 170 -1.20 7.34 -8.83
CA ASP A 170 -0.75 8.70 -8.50
C ASP A 170 0.79 8.83 -8.49
N GLY A 171 1.50 7.70 -8.57
CA GLY A 171 2.97 7.66 -8.55
C GLY A 171 3.57 8.11 -7.22
N GLU A 172 2.82 8.08 -6.13
CA GLU A 172 3.30 8.51 -4.83
C GLU A 172 4.34 7.53 -4.25
N SER A 173 5.35 8.06 -3.57
CA SER A 173 6.33 7.21 -2.89
C SER A 173 5.66 6.38 -1.79
N ILE A 174 6.04 5.10 -1.69
CA ILE A 174 5.59 4.15 -0.65
C ILE A 174 5.69 4.78 0.75
N LYS A 175 6.80 5.48 1.02
CA LYS A 175 7.05 6.14 2.31
C LYS A 175 6.02 7.22 2.64
N LYS A 176 5.62 8.03 1.65
CA LYS A 176 4.60 9.08 1.83
C LYS A 176 3.24 8.46 2.19
N VAL A 177 2.80 7.48 1.40
CA VAL A 177 1.50 6.81 1.63
C VAL A 177 1.47 6.11 2.99
N TYR A 178 2.57 5.47 3.39
CA TYR A 178 2.69 4.85 4.71
C TYR A 178 2.62 5.87 5.86
N CYS A 179 3.30 7.02 5.72
CA CYS A 179 3.23 8.10 6.70
C CYS A 179 1.80 8.64 6.86
N ASP A 180 1.10 8.87 5.74
CA ASP A 180 -0.29 9.35 5.77
C ASP A 180 -1.23 8.34 6.44
N LEU A 181 -1.07 7.06 6.14
CA LEU A 181 -1.81 5.97 6.79
C LEU A 181 -1.58 5.99 8.31
N LYS A 182 -0.32 6.07 8.73
CA LYS A 182 0.05 6.09 10.15
C LYS A 182 -0.52 7.32 10.87
N LEU A 183 -0.48 8.49 10.23
CA LEU A 183 -1.08 9.71 10.76
C LEU A 183 -2.59 9.55 10.95
N LYS A 184 -3.28 8.97 9.99
CA LYS A 184 -4.73 8.70 10.09
C LYS A 184 -5.05 7.73 11.24
N GLU A 185 -4.27 6.67 11.41
CA GLU A 185 -4.43 5.73 12.53
C GLU A 185 -4.16 6.38 13.90
N GLU A 186 -3.10 7.19 14.02
CA GLU A 186 -2.80 7.89 15.28
C GLU A 186 -3.88 8.93 15.62
N LYS A 187 -4.40 9.67 14.63
CA LYS A 187 -5.54 10.58 14.84
C LYS A 187 -6.79 9.85 15.30
N ALA A 188 -7.14 8.73 14.67
CA ALA A 188 -8.30 7.93 15.07
C ALA A 188 -8.19 7.43 16.52
N LYS A 189 -7.01 6.98 16.95
CA LYS A 189 -6.76 6.58 18.34
C LYS A 189 -6.88 7.73 19.34
N VAL A 190 -6.45 8.93 18.95
CA VAL A 190 -6.60 10.13 19.77
C VAL A 190 -8.08 10.45 19.96
N VAL A 191 -8.86 10.45 18.88
CA VAL A 191 -10.32 10.69 18.93
C VAL A 191 -11.02 9.65 19.81
N GLU A 192 -10.76 8.36 19.61
CA GLU A 192 -11.34 7.28 20.42
C GLU A 192 -11.01 7.43 21.92
N LYS A 193 -9.74 7.76 22.22
CA LYS A 193 -9.31 8.02 23.61
C LYS A 193 -10.06 9.21 24.22
N LEU A 194 -10.41 10.21 23.43
CA LEU A 194 -11.12 11.39 23.92
C LEU A 194 -12.61 11.17 24.10
N GLU A 195 -13.27 10.46 23.20
CA GLU A 195 -14.67 10.03 23.42
C GLU A 195 -14.78 9.24 24.74
N SER A 196 -13.76 8.41 25.06
CA SER A 196 -13.69 7.71 26.35
C SER A 196 -13.50 8.64 27.56
N LEU A 197 -12.95 9.84 27.35
CA LEU A 197 -12.68 10.84 28.38
C LEU A 197 -13.78 11.90 28.50
N GLU A 198 -14.55 12.20 27.45
CA GLU A 198 -15.73 13.07 27.51
C GLU A 198 -16.80 12.53 28.47
N VAL A 199 -16.80 11.21 28.72
CA VAL A 199 -17.60 10.57 29.77
C VAL A 199 -17.23 11.07 31.18
N LYS A 200 -16.04 11.67 31.36
CA LYS A 200 -15.72 12.47 32.56
C LYS A 200 -16.22 13.89 32.35
N GLU A 201 -17.49 14.11 32.70
CA GLU A 201 -18.17 15.40 32.77
C GLU A 201 -17.20 16.58 32.91
N VAL A 202 -17.08 17.38 31.85
CA VAL A 202 -16.54 18.74 31.95
C VAL A 202 -17.45 19.45 32.94
N LYS A 203 -16.94 19.75 34.15
CA LYS A 203 -17.65 20.56 35.12
C LYS A 203 -18.02 21.87 34.44
N ALA A 204 -19.28 22.03 34.07
CA ALA A 204 -19.79 23.27 33.53
C ALA A 204 -19.52 24.35 34.59
N THR A 205 -18.66 25.30 34.26
CA THR A 205 -18.45 26.47 35.09
C THR A 205 -19.69 27.35 34.98
N GLU A 206 -20.34 27.59 36.11
CA GLU A 206 -21.45 28.54 36.19
C GLU A 206 -20.90 29.89 36.65
N GLY A 207 -20.90 30.88 35.75
CA GLY A 207 -20.47 32.23 36.09
C GLY A 207 -19.93 33.00 34.89
N VAL A 208 -19.63 34.27 35.15
CA VAL A 208 -18.95 35.18 34.24
C VAL A 208 -17.61 35.55 34.87
N TYR A 209 -16.54 35.60 34.08
CA TYR A 209 -15.17 35.77 34.58
C TYR A 209 -14.53 37.07 34.10
N ASP A 210 -13.84 37.76 35.02
CA ASP A 210 -13.07 38.98 34.74
C ASP A 210 -11.71 38.69 34.11
N VAL A 211 -11.13 37.52 34.38
CA VAL A 211 -9.82 37.11 33.84
C VAL A 211 -9.92 35.70 33.27
N ILE A 212 -9.68 35.56 31.98
CA ILE A 212 -9.74 34.29 31.26
C ILE A 212 -8.38 34.00 30.64
N SER A 213 -7.88 32.78 30.83
CA SER A 213 -6.71 32.26 30.12
C SER A 213 -7.13 31.08 29.25
N ILE A 214 -6.96 31.19 27.94
CA ILE A 214 -7.34 30.17 26.97
C ILE A 214 -6.13 29.68 26.16
N ASP A 215 -6.10 28.37 25.94
CA ASP A 215 -5.20 27.69 25.02
C ASP A 215 -6.06 26.98 23.96
N PRO A 216 -6.44 27.67 22.87
CA PRO A 216 -7.29 27.09 21.84
C PRO A 216 -6.61 25.93 21.12
N PRO A 217 -7.34 24.88 20.74
CA PRO A 217 -6.75 23.74 20.04
C PRO A 217 -6.53 24.07 18.56
N TRP A 218 -5.49 24.84 18.26
CA TRP A 218 -5.17 25.26 16.89
C TRP A 218 -4.96 24.08 15.93
N ASP A 219 -5.57 24.12 14.74
CA ASP A 219 -5.21 23.22 13.64
C ASP A 219 -3.83 23.55 13.06
N VAL A 220 -2.80 22.96 13.67
CA VAL A 220 -1.40 23.13 13.29
C VAL A 220 -0.91 22.11 12.26
N GLU A 221 -1.79 21.28 11.68
CA GLU A 221 -1.40 20.21 10.77
C GLU A 221 -0.54 20.72 9.61
N ASP A 222 -0.93 21.87 9.05
CA ASP A 222 -0.28 22.48 7.89
C ASP A 222 1.07 23.15 8.22
N VAL A 223 1.37 23.33 9.51
CA VAL A 223 2.61 23.96 9.99
C VAL A 223 3.65 22.91 10.36
N TRP A 224 3.21 21.79 10.95
CA TRP A 224 4.10 20.68 11.32
C TRP A 224 4.25 19.61 10.24
N SER A 225 3.34 19.51 9.26
CA SER A 225 3.48 18.61 8.10
C SER A 225 4.70 18.94 7.23
N ARG A 226 5.04 20.22 7.07
CA ARG A 226 6.24 20.68 6.34
C ARG A 226 7.53 20.51 7.13
N SER A 227 7.42 20.40 8.45
CA SER A 227 8.54 20.17 9.37
C SER A 227 8.78 18.69 9.65
N ALA A 228 8.20 17.79 8.83
CA ALA A 228 8.29 16.33 8.93
C ALA A 228 9.70 15.76 8.63
N HIS A 229 10.75 16.38 9.19
CA HIS A 229 11.97 15.69 9.52
C HIS A 229 11.64 14.64 10.59
N ALA A 230 11.60 13.38 10.18
CA ALA A 230 11.69 12.16 10.97
C ALA A 230 11.41 12.31 12.49
N GLY A 231 10.13 12.26 12.90
CA GLY A 231 9.77 12.24 14.33
C GLY A 231 8.49 12.94 14.73
N TYR A 232 7.77 13.56 13.78
CA TYR A 232 6.50 14.22 14.09
C TYR A 232 5.51 13.22 14.70
N LYS A 233 5.09 13.52 15.94
CA LYS A 233 3.93 12.92 16.58
C LYS A 233 2.77 13.90 16.40
N PRO A 234 1.61 13.47 15.87
CA PRO A 234 0.43 14.30 15.83
C PRO A 234 0.08 14.78 17.23
N LEU A 235 -0.63 15.91 17.32
CA LEU A 235 -1.13 16.40 18.60
C LEU A 235 -2.00 15.31 19.24
N GLN A 236 -1.85 15.15 20.56
CA GLN A 236 -2.59 14.13 21.33
C GLN A 236 -4.00 14.61 21.72
N TYR A 237 -4.48 15.69 21.10
CA TYR A 237 -5.79 16.29 21.30
C TYR A 237 -6.36 16.74 19.93
N PRO A 238 -7.68 16.85 19.77
CA PRO A 238 -8.30 17.27 18.52
C PRO A 238 -8.00 18.74 18.32
N THR A 239 -7.88 19.12 17.06
CA THR A 239 -7.70 20.50 16.66
C THR A 239 -8.98 21.05 16.05
N MET A 240 -9.21 22.34 16.27
CA MET A 240 -10.28 23.11 15.64
C MET A 240 -9.68 24.06 14.60
N SER A 241 -10.44 24.28 13.53
CA SER A 241 -10.19 25.37 12.59
C SER A 241 -10.32 26.72 13.29
N VAL A 242 -9.73 27.76 12.70
CA VAL A 242 -9.78 29.11 13.26
C VAL A 242 -11.21 29.64 13.33
N GLU A 243 -12.06 29.19 12.41
CA GLU A 243 -13.46 29.56 12.29
C GLU A 243 -14.29 28.91 13.40
N GLU A 244 -14.06 27.64 13.70
CA GLU A 244 -14.66 26.97 14.86
C GLU A 244 -14.22 27.62 16.18
N ILE A 245 -12.95 28.01 16.30
CA ILE A 245 -12.43 28.71 17.49
C ILE A 245 -13.14 30.06 17.69
N LYS A 246 -13.44 30.80 16.61
CA LYS A 246 -14.17 32.08 16.68
C LYS A 246 -15.62 31.92 17.14
N GLU A 247 -16.22 30.75 16.97
CA GLU A 247 -17.60 30.46 17.37
C GLU A 247 -17.71 30.01 18.84
N MET A 248 -16.58 29.75 19.50
CA MET A 248 -16.56 29.39 20.92
C MET A 248 -17.16 30.51 21.78
N LYS A 249 -18.09 30.15 22.67
CA LYS A 249 -18.68 31.09 23.61
C LYS A 249 -17.84 31.12 24.89
N LEU A 250 -17.14 32.23 25.11
CA LEU A 250 -16.47 32.50 26.37
C LEU A 250 -17.43 33.15 27.36
N GLN A 251 -17.41 32.67 28.60
CA GLN A 251 -18.16 33.26 29.72
C GLN A 251 -17.42 34.49 30.27
N CYS A 252 -17.29 35.53 29.45
CA CYS A 252 -16.55 36.75 29.75
C CYS A 252 -17.45 37.87 30.28
N ALA A 253 -16.94 38.64 31.25
CA ALA A 253 -17.56 39.88 31.70
C ALA A 253 -17.40 40.98 30.66
N ASP A 254 -18.27 42.00 30.71
CA ASP A 254 -18.20 43.16 29.81
C ASP A 254 -16.81 43.85 29.87
N ASP A 255 -16.20 43.90 31.07
CA ASP A 255 -14.85 44.40 31.32
C ASP A 255 -13.92 43.27 31.76
N CYS A 256 -13.44 42.44 30.82
CA CYS A 256 -12.57 41.32 31.13
C CYS A 256 -11.19 41.39 30.46
N HIS A 257 -10.23 40.64 31.02
CA HIS A 257 -8.92 40.40 30.44
C HIS A 257 -8.83 38.96 29.89
N VAL A 258 -8.62 38.82 28.59
CA VAL A 258 -8.45 37.51 27.92
C VAL A 258 -6.98 37.32 27.52
N PHE A 259 -6.34 36.31 28.10
CA PHE A 259 -5.03 35.81 27.70
C PHE A 259 -5.21 34.63 26.75
N LEU A 260 -4.86 34.79 25.48
CA LEU A 260 -4.97 33.74 24.47
C LEU A 260 -3.57 33.25 24.07
N TRP A 261 -3.30 31.97 24.32
CA TRP A 261 -2.06 31.33 23.90
C TRP A 261 -2.08 31.06 22.39
N THR A 262 -0.98 31.39 21.72
CA THR A 262 -0.81 31.14 20.29
C THR A 262 0.66 30.97 19.91
N THR A 263 0.89 30.43 18.71
CA THR A 263 2.25 30.31 18.13
C THR A 263 2.48 31.40 17.08
N GLN A 264 3.75 31.63 16.70
CA GLN A 264 4.15 32.69 15.76
C GLN A 264 3.30 32.70 14.46
N LYS A 265 3.01 31.54 13.87
CA LYS A 265 2.24 31.46 12.61
C LYS A 265 0.76 31.79 12.79
N PHE A 266 0.21 31.57 13.98
CA PHE A 266 -1.19 31.84 14.31
C PHE A 266 -1.41 33.22 14.91
N LEU A 267 -0.35 33.98 15.22
CA LEU A 267 -0.45 35.31 15.84
C LEU A 267 -1.41 36.27 15.10
N PRO A 268 -1.41 36.40 13.76
CA PRO A 268 -2.40 37.25 13.08
C PRO A 268 -3.85 36.75 13.29
N LYS A 269 -4.04 35.43 13.22
CA LYS A 269 -5.35 34.80 13.41
C LYS A 269 -5.85 34.92 14.85
N ALA A 270 -4.94 34.90 15.82
CA ALA A 270 -5.24 35.10 17.23
C ALA A 270 -5.86 36.47 17.49
N PHE A 271 -5.39 37.53 16.84
CA PHE A 271 -6.03 38.85 16.93
C PHE A 271 -7.44 38.86 16.36
N ASP A 272 -7.70 38.12 15.27
CA ASP A 272 -9.04 38.02 14.70
C ASP A 272 -9.99 37.20 15.56
N VAL A 273 -9.48 36.19 16.27
CA VAL A 273 -10.23 35.45 17.31
C VAL A 273 -10.57 36.38 18.48
N LEU A 274 -9.60 37.14 18.99
CA LEU A 274 -9.81 38.07 20.12
C LEU A 274 -10.78 39.22 19.82
N LYS A 275 -10.92 39.65 18.55
CA LYS A 275 -11.92 40.65 18.17
C LYS A 275 -13.36 40.12 18.22
N ARG A 276 -13.54 38.80 18.25
CA ARG A 276 -14.85 38.15 18.21
C ARG A 276 -15.39 37.83 19.60
N PHE A 277 -14.49 37.53 20.52
CA PHE A 277 -14.77 37.41 21.95
C PHE A 277 -15.06 38.78 22.55
#